data_AF-A0A957QR02-F1
#
_entry.id   AF-A0A957QR02-F1
#
_cell.length_a   1.000
_cell.length_b   1.000
_cell.length_c   1.000
_cell.angle_alpha   90.00
_cell.angle_beta   90.00
_cell.angle_gamma   90.00
#
_symmetry.space_group_name_H-M   'P 1'
#
loop_
_entity.id
_entity.type
_entity.pdbx_description
1 polymer ?
#
loop_
_entity_poly.entity_id
_entity_poly.type
_entity_poly.pdbx_seq_one_letter_code
_entity_poly.pdbx_strand_id
1 'polypeptide(L)'
;TALALQQMQDEFVVLDQDILWREEFNQPDDNYAHFRDTWLRLAKNISQAGRPVILFGSAVPDQFQRPEARYFSAIHFLALVVEDTALADRLRARPEWRRSRNVIDTHIQFNRWLKEVGPDQGVSLLMDTDRPVDEVAADVLAWARSLS
;
A
#
# COMPACT_ATOMS: atom_id res chain seq x y z
N THR A 1 -4.90 -7.78 5.41
CA THR A 1 -4.06 -6.91 6.25
C THR A 1 -4.73 -5.58 6.56
N ALA A 2 -5.16 -4.76 5.59
CA ALA A 2 -5.85 -3.47 5.86
C ALA A 2 -7.02 -3.56 6.86
N LEU A 3 -7.95 -4.50 6.67
CA LEU A 3 -9.09 -4.69 7.60
C LEU A 3 -8.64 -5.07 9.02
N ALA A 4 -7.62 -5.93 9.15
CA ALA A 4 -7.07 -6.30 10.45
C ALA A 4 -6.43 -5.07 11.14
N LEU A 5 -5.68 -4.26 10.40
CA LEU A 5 -5.11 -3.00 10.92
C LEU A 5 -6.17 -2.02 11.42
N GLN A 6 -7.30 -1.91 10.71
CA GLN A 6 -8.43 -1.07 11.13
C GLN A 6 -9.10 -1.58 12.41
N GLN A 7 -9.08 -2.89 12.66
CA GLN A 7 -9.71 -3.50 13.82
C GLN A 7 -8.80 -3.53 15.06
N MET A 8 -7.48 -3.48 14.87
CA MET A 8 -6.50 -3.67 15.95
C MET A 8 -6.16 -2.41 16.73
N GLN A 9 -6.42 -1.21 16.21
CA GLN A 9 -5.97 0.05 16.83
C GLN A 9 -6.73 1.28 16.33
N ASP A 10 -6.68 2.37 17.09
CA ASP A 10 -7.32 3.67 16.82
C ASP A 10 -6.34 4.85 16.64
N GLU A 11 -5.04 4.62 16.84
CA GLU A 11 -3.93 5.57 16.69
C GLU A 11 -3.77 6.08 15.25
N PHE A 12 -3.79 5.18 14.28
CA PHE A 12 -3.67 5.43 12.85
C PHE A 12 -5.01 5.28 12.14
N VAL A 13 -5.27 6.17 11.18
CA VAL A 13 -6.35 6.00 10.22
C VAL A 13 -5.84 5.17 9.03
N VAL A 14 -6.33 3.95 8.91
CA VAL A 14 -5.96 3.05 7.81
C VAL A 14 -6.99 3.18 6.69
N LEU A 15 -6.52 3.49 5.48
CA LEU A 15 -7.35 3.68 4.30
C LEU A 15 -6.93 2.71 3.20
N ASP A 16 -7.88 1.94 2.68
CA ASP A 16 -7.67 1.04 1.55
C ASP A 16 -7.88 1.81 0.23
N GLN A 17 -6.83 1.85 -0.61
CA GLN A 17 -6.82 2.63 -1.83
C GLN A 17 -7.81 2.14 -2.88
N ASP A 18 -8.10 0.83 -2.89
CA ASP A 18 -8.95 0.21 -3.90
C ASP A 18 -10.41 0.73 -3.83
N ILE A 19 -10.83 1.25 -2.67
CA ILE A 19 -12.21 1.74 -2.45
C ILE A 19 -12.55 2.92 -3.36
N LEU A 20 -11.57 3.76 -3.70
CA LEU A 20 -11.77 4.92 -4.58
C LEU A 20 -11.36 4.63 -6.03
N TRP A 21 -10.89 3.42 -6.35
CA TRP A 21 -10.42 3.10 -7.69
C TRP A 21 -11.58 3.09 -8.71
N ARG A 22 -11.38 3.80 -9.82
CA ARG A 22 -12.33 3.96 -10.93
C ARG A 22 -11.54 4.06 -12.24
N GLU A 23 -12.17 3.71 -13.36
CA GLU A 23 -11.52 3.74 -14.68
C GLU A 23 -10.97 5.14 -15.05
N GLU A 24 -11.61 6.22 -14.58
CA GLU A 24 -11.13 7.60 -14.74
C GLU A 24 -9.74 7.86 -14.11
N PHE A 25 -9.36 7.05 -13.12
CA PHE A 25 -8.05 7.12 -12.45
C PHE A 25 -6.98 6.24 -13.10
N ASN A 26 -7.36 5.43 -14.10
CA ASN A 26 -6.45 4.53 -14.82
C ASN A 26 -5.63 5.30 -15.88
N GLN A 27 -4.74 6.17 -15.41
CA GLN A 27 -3.87 7.01 -16.23
C GLN A 27 -2.40 6.64 -15.99
N PRO A 28 -1.89 5.54 -16.56
CA PRO A 28 -0.48 5.16 -16.38
C PRO A 28 0.49 6.19 -16.98
N ASP A 29 0.08 6.90 -18.03
CA ASP A 29 0.91 7.89 -18.74
C ASP A 29 1.28 9.10 -17.87
N ASP A 30 0.43 9.44 -16.89
CA ASP A 30 0.70 10.50 -15.91
C ASP A 30 1.17 9.95 -14.56
N ASN A 31 1.51 8.66 -14.51
CA ASN A 31 1.88 7.93 -13.30
C ASN A 31 0.78 7.95 -12.22
N TYR A 32 -0.49 7.90 -12.64
CA TYR A 32 -1.67 7.91 -11.79
C TYR A 32 -1.79 9.20 -10.94
N ALA A 33 -1.35 10.33 -11.48
CA ALA A 33 -1.24 11.61 -10.80
C ALA A 33 -2.50 12.00 -10.04
N HIS A 34 -3.65 11.97 -10.72
CA HIS A 34 -4.94 12.37 -10.15
C HIS A 34 -5.38 11.47 -8.99
N PHE A 35 -5.11 10.17 -9.08
CA PHE A 35 -5.43 9.21 -8.02
C PHE A 35 -4.58 9.46 -6.77
N ARG A 36 -3.28 9.68 -6.97
CA ARG A 36 -2.32 9.95 -5.88
C ARG A 36 -2.59 11.28 -5.20
N ASP A 37 -2.86 12.33 -5.96
CA ASP A 37 -3.24 13.65 -5.43
C ASP A 37 -4.54 13.56 -4.61
N THR A 38 -5.52 12.76 -5.05
CA THR A 38 -6.76 12.52 -4.31
C THR A 38 -6.48 11.90 -2.93
N TRP A 39 -5.63 10.87 -2.88
CA TRP A 39 -5.25 10.23 -1.62
C TRP A 39 -4.43 11.14 -0.70
N LEU A 40 -3.48 11.91 -1.25
CA LEU A 40 -2.70 12.87 -0.47
C LEU A 40 -3.57 14.00 0.10
N ARG A 41 -4.58 14.44 -0.63
CA ARG A 41 -5.56 15.43 -0.14
C ARG A 41 -6.43 14.87 0.99
N LEU A 42 -6.83 13.61 0.92
CA LEU A 42 -7.57 12.98 2.00
C LEU A 42 -6.66 12.80 3.23
N ALA A 43 -5.48 12.24 3.03
CA ALA A 43 -4.52 11.97 4.09
C ALA A 43 -4.10 13.24 4.84
N LYS A 44 -3.83 14.36 4.13
CA LYS A 44 -3.42 15.61 4.79
C LYS A 44 -4.52 16.15 5.71
N ASN A 45 -5.79 16.08 5.30
CA ASN A 45 -6.90 16.58 6.12
C ASN A 45 -7.06 15.74 7.40
N ILE A 46 -6.87 14.43 7.30
CA ILE A 46 -6.91 13.53 8.47
C ILE A 46 -5.71 13.78 9.38
N SER A 47 -4.50 13.92 8.83
CA SER A 47 -3.29 14.21 9.60
C SER A 47 -3.32 15.58 10.27
N GLN A 48 -3.94 16.58 9.66
CA GLN A 48 -4.18 17.88 10.28
C GLN A 48 -5.12 17.81 11.50
N ALA A 49 -5.97 16.78 11.58
CA ALA A 49 -6.78 16.49 12.77
C ALA A 49 -5.99 15.71 13.85
N GLY A 50 -4.66 15.58 13.71
CA GLY A 50 -3.78 14.94 14.68
C GLY A 50 -3.72 13.40 14.55
N ARG A 51 -4.22 12.82 13.45
CA ARG A 51 -4.23 11.36 13.26
C ARG A 51 -3.32 10.95 12.09
N PRO A 52 -2.21 10.22 12.33
CA PRO A 52 -1.39 9.70 11.25
C PRO A 52 -2.18 8.73 10.37
N VAL A 53 -1.81 8.64 9.09
CA VAL A 53 -2.54 7.88 8.08
C VAL A 53 -1.67 6.76 7.51
N ILE A 54 -2.23 5.56 7.41
CA ILE A 54 -1.66 4.43 6.67
C ILE A 54 -2.49 4.24 5.40
N LEU A 55 -1.88 4.45 4.24
CA LEU A 55 -2.50 4.14 2.95
C LEU A 55 -2.11 2.72 2.53
N PHE A 56 -3.11 1.86 2.33
CA PHE A 56 -2.90 0.48 1.90
C PHE A 56 -3.27 0.33 0.42
N GLY A 57 -2.31 -0.02 -0.43
CA GLY A 57 -2.53 -0.18 -1.86
C GLY A 57 -1.23 -0.50 -2.61
N SER A 58 -1.34 -0.72 -3.92
CA SER A 58 -0.16 -0.90 -4.78
C SER A 58 0.34 0.46 -5.26
N ALA A 59 1.59 0.80 -4.93
CA ALA A 59 2.22 2.05 -5.34
C ALA A 59 3.74 1.95 -5.29
N VAL A 60 4.41 2.91 -5.93
CA VAL A 60 5.87 3.10 -5.83
C VAL A 60 6.18 4.52 -5.35
N PRO A 61 7.34 4.78 -4.70
CA PRO A 61 7.65 6.09 -4.13
C PRO A 61 7.54 7.26 -5.10
N ASP A 62 7.98 7.06 -6.34
CA ASP A 62 7.92 8.06 -7.42
C ASP A 62 6.50 8.63 -7.65
N GLN A 63 5.47 7.80 -7.48
CA GLN A 63 4.06 8.21 -7.62
C GLN A 63 3.60 9.23 -6.58
N PHE A 64 4.36 9.41 -5.50
CA PHE A 64 4.07 10.37 -4.45
C PHE A 64 4.99 11.61 -4.48
N GLN A 65 5.84 11.75 -5.49
CA GLN A 65 6.55 13.00 -5.79
C GLN A 65 5.58 14.04 -6.39
N ARG A 66 4.60 14.43 -5.58
CA ARG A 66 3.43 15.21 -5.98
C ARG A 66 3.43 16.57 -5.30
N PRO A 67 2.78 17.60 -5.88
CA PRO A 67 2.65 18.90 -5.23
C PRO A 67 2.00 18.82 -3.84
N GLU A 68 1.07 17.87 -3.62
CA GLU A 68 0.41 17.66 -2.33
C GLU A 68 1.34 17.04 -1.26
N ALA A 69 2.47 16.44 -1.65
CA ALA A 69 3.42 15.85 -0.70
C ALA A 69 4.04 16.90 0.25
N ARG A 70 4.05 18.19 -0.15
CA ARG A 70 4.53 19.31 0.67
C ARG A 70 3.82 19.48 2.02
N TYR A 71 2.64 18.86 2.20
CA TYR A 71 1.88 18.92 3.45
C TYR A 71 2.34 17.87 4.48
N PHE A 72 3.28 16.99 4.11
CA PHE A 72 3.82 15.95 4.96
C PHE A 72 5.30 16.21 5.21
N SER A 73 5.76 16.02 6.45
CA SER A 73 7.19 16.07 6.79
C SER A 73 7.95 14.89 6.17
N ALA A 74 7.30 13.74 6.07
CA ALA A 74 7.81 12.53 5.44
C ALA A 74 6.65 11.65 4.94
N ILE A 75 6.92 10.86 3.90
CA ILE A 75 6.07 9.77 3.44
C ILE A 75 6.94 8.52 3.45
N HIS A 76 6.54 7.52 4.24
CA HIS A 76 7.29 6.28 4.41
C HIS A 76 6.60 5.14 3.66
N PHE A 77 7.39 4.25 3.09
CA PHE A 77 6.91 3.15 2.26
C PHE A 77 7.25 1.81 2.90
N LEU A 78 6.24 0.98 3.09
CA LEU A 78 6.38 -0.42 3.49
C LEU A 78 5.72 -1.29 2.41
N ALA A 79 6.49 -2.17 1.81
CA ALA A 79 5.99 -3.19 0.91
C ALA A 79 5.80 -4.51 1.65
N LEU A 80 4.59 -5.06 1.56
CA LEU A 80 4.33 -6.44 1.93
C LEU A 80 4.70 -7.33 0.75
N VAL A 81 5.74 -8.13 0.94
CA VAL A 81 6.29 -9.01 -0.10
C VAL A 81 6.13 -10.46 0.30
N VAL A 82 5.92 -11.31 -0.70
CA VAL A 82 5.73 -12.76 -0.54
C VAL A 82 6.65 -13.55 -1.46
N GLU A 83 6.72 -14.85 -1.23
CA GLU A 83 7.19 -15.80 -2.22
C GLU A 83 6.23 -15.88 -3.41
N ASP A 84 6.78 -16.08 -4.60
CA ASP A 84 6.00 -15.99 -5.84
C ASP A 84 4.94 -17.08 -5.94
N THR A 85 5.23 -18.27 -5.41
CA THR A 85 4.28 -19.40 -5.33
C THR A 85 3.13 -19.05 -4.41
N ALA A 86 3.42 -18.56 -3.21
CA ALA A 86 2.41 -18.11 -2.25
C ALA A 86 1.56 -16.96 -2.82
N LEU A 87 2.17 -16.01 -3.54
CA LEU A 87 1.44 -14.95 -4.23
C LEU A 87 0.47 -15.49 -5.26
N ALA A 88 0.94 -16.40 -6.12
CA ALA A 88 0.14 -17.01 -7.16
C ALA A 88 -1.05 -17.76 -6.58
N ASP A 89 -0.85 -18.51 -5.50
CA ASP A 89 -1.92 -19.28 -4.84
C ASP A 89 -2.96 -18.34 -4.19
N ARG A 90 -2.51 -17.29 -3.50
CA ARG A 90 -3.39 -16.25 -2.95
C ARG A 90 -4.20 -15.55 -4.05
N LEU A 91 -3.60 -15.27 -5.21
CA LEU A 91 -4.27 -14.64 -6.34
C LEU A 91 -5.32 -15.57 -6.98
N ARG A 92 -5.01 -16.86 -7.16
CA ARG A 92 -5.95 -17.87 -7.68
C ARG A 92 -7.14 -18.09 -6.75
N ALA A 93 -6.91 -18.03 -5.45
CA ALA A 93 -7.93 -18.18 -4.42
C ALA A 93 -8.85 -16.95 -4.26
N ARG A 94 -8.57 -15.81 -4.93
CA ARG A 94 -9.42 -14.62 -4.84
C ARG A 94 -10.84 -14.92 -5.35
N PRO A 95 -11.88 -14.40 -4.67
CA PRO A 95 -13.25 -14.45 -5.18
C PRO A 95 -13.36 -13.88 -6.58
N GLU A 96 -14.30 -14.37 -7.40
CA GLU A 96 -14.38 -14.01 -8.82
C GLU A 96 -14.54 -12.51 -9.06
N TRP A 97 -15.31 -11.81 -8.22
CA TRP A 97 -15.46 -10.35 -8.29
C TRP A 97 -14.17 -9.57 -8.00
N ARG A 98 -13.19 -10.21 -7.35
CA ARG A 98 -11.83 -9.70 -7.04
C ARG A 98 -10.74 -10.29 -7.92
N ARG A 99 -11.06 -11.15 -8.88
CA ARG A 99 -10.14 -11.50 -9.96
C ARG A 99 -9.97 -10.23 -10.79
N SER A 100 -9.04 -9.38 -10.39
CA SER A 100 -8.69 -8.17 -11.12
C SER A 100 -8.35 -8.54 -12.56
N ARG A 101 -8.52 -7.59 -13.48
CA ARG A 101 -8.17 -7.72 -14.90
C ARG A 101 -6.65 -7.97 -15.14
N ASN A 102 -5.86 -8.12 -14.07
CA ASN A 102 -4.41 -8.23 -14.09
C ASN A 102 -3.98 -9.69 -14.11
N VAL A 103 -3.02 -9.98 -14.98
CA VAL A 103 -2.40 -11.29 -15.11
C VAL A 103 -1.59 -11.58 -13.84
N ILE A 104 -1.68 -12.80 -13.31
CA ILE A 104 -0.90 -13.25 -12.13
C ILE A 104 0.58 -12.90 -12.29
N ASP A 105 1.11 -13.05 -13.50
CA ASP A 105 2.50 -12.74 -13.84
C ASP A 105 2.86 -11.28 -13.58
N THR A 106 1.95 -10.33 -13.84
CA THR A 106 2.17 -8.91 -13.55
C THR A 106 2.33 -8.66 -12.05
N HIS A 107 1.52 -9.33 -11.22
CA HIS A 107 1.65 -9.23 -9.77
C HIS A 107 2.96 -9.87 -9.27
N ILE A 108 3.37 -11.00 -9.83
CA ILE A 108 4.66 -11.65 -9.51
C ILE A 108 5.83 -10.75 -9.91
N GLN A 109 5.81 -10.17 -11.11
CA GLN A 109 6.84 -9.24 -11.58
C GLN A 109 6.95 -8.03 -10.66
N PHE A 110 5.83 -7.45 -10.25
CA PHE A 110 5.84 -6.31 -9.33
C PHE A 110 6.39 -6.68 -7.94
N ASN A 111 6.01 -7.85 -7.41
CA ASN A 111 6.53 -8.35 -6.14
C ASN A 111 8.04 -8.60 -6.19
N ARG A 112 8.57 -9.17 -7.29
CA ARG A 112 10.02 -9.31 -7.51
C ARG A 112 10.72 -7.96 -7.59
N TRP A 113 10.16 -7.05 -8.38
CA TRP A 113 10.69 -5.70 -8.51
C TRP A 113 10.76 -4.98 -7.14
N LEU A 114 9.75 -5.12 -6.28
CA LEU A 114 9.79 -4.57 -4.92
C LEU A 114 10.90 -5.18 -4.07
N LYS A 115 11.10 -6.50 -4.14
CA LYS A 115 12.17 -7.19 -3.41
C LYS A 115 13.57 -6.75 -3.87
N GLU A 116 13.76 -6.53 -5.17
CA GLU A 116 15.05 -6.24 -5.78
C GLU A 116 15.40 -4.74 -5.76
N VAL A 117 14.44 -3.88 -6.09
CA VAL A 117 14.66 -2.44 -6.36
C VAL A 117 14.06 -1.55 -5.27
N GLY A 118 13.03 -2.03 -4.56
CA GLY A 118 12.34 -1.27 -3.52
C GLY A 118 13.26 -0.66 -2.46
N PRO A 119 14.18 -1.44 -1.84
CA PRO A 119 15.10 -0.92 -0.83
C PRO A 119 15.94 0.28 -1.31
N ASP A 120 16.43 0.24 -2.55
CA ASP A 120 17.22 1.31 -3.15
C ASP A 120 16.37 2.58 -3.39
N GLN A 121 15.05 2.46 -3.42
CA GLN A 121 14.09 3.57 -3.50
C GLN A 121 13.54 3.99 -2.13
N GLY A 122 14.11 3.47 -1.02
CA GLY A 122 13.67 3.80 0.33
C GLY A 122 12.40 3.06 0.79
N VAL A 123 12.05 1.94 0.15
CA VAL A 123 10.93 1.09 0.56
C VAL A 123 11.42 0.07 1.59
N SER A 124 10.83 0.10 2.79
CA SER A 124 11.00 -0.98 3.77
C SER A 124 10.26 -2.23 3.29
N LEU A 125 10.81 -3.41 3.54
CA LEU A 125 10.19 -4.68 3.17
C LEU A 125 9.71 -5.42 4.41
N LEU A 126 8.51 -5.99 4.33
CA LEU A 126 8.00 -6.95 5.31
C LEU A 126 7.60 -8.22 4.56
N MET A 127 8.27 -9.33 4.89
CA MET A 127 7.94 -10.63 4.34
C MET A 127 6.73 -11.22 5.07
N ASP A 128 5.68 -11.58 4.32
CA ASP A 128 4.44 -12.12 4.87
C ASP A 128 4.05 -13.52 4.33
N THR A 129 4.99 -14.23 3.70
CA THR A 129 4.81 -15.61 3.25
C THR A 129 4.42 -16.53 4.40
N ASP A 130 3.28 -17.22 4.26
CA ASP A 130 2.74 -18.19 5.23
C ASP A 130 2.52 -17.67 6.65
N ARG A 131 2.48 -16.34 6.82
CA ARG A 131 2.25 -15.71 8.12
C ARG A 131 0.77 -15.43 8.37
N PRO A 132 0.28 -15.59 9.61
CA PRO A 132 -1.05 -15.16 10.01
C PRO A 132 -1.27 -13.65 9.77
N VAL A 133 -2.47 -13.27 9.34
CA VAL A 133 -2.80 -11.88 8.94
C VAL A 133 -2.70 -10.91 10.12
N ASP A 134 -3.04 -11.36 11.31
CA ASP A 134 -2.96 -10.61 12.57
C ASP A 134 -1.51 -10.35 13.00
N GLU A 135 -0.62 -11.33 12.86
CA GLU A 135 0.81 -11.12 13.11
C GLU A 135 1.41 -10.10 12.13
N VAL A 136 1.10 -10.22 10.85
CA VAL A 136 1.58 -9.28 9.82
C VAL A 136 1.03 -7.88 10.09
N ALA A 137 -0.24 -7.77 10.50
CA ALA A 137 -0.82 -6.49 10.89
C ALA A 137 -0.14 -5.90 12.12
N ALA A 138 0.20 -6.72 13.13
CA ALA A 138 0.95 -6.26 14.30
C ALA A 138 2.34 -5.70 13.92
N ASP A 139 3.05 -6.37 13.01
CA ASP A 139 4.36 -5.90 12.53
C ASP A 139 4.27 -4.59 11.76
N VAL A 140 3.25 -4.43 10.91
CA VAL A 140 3.00 -3.16 10.20
C VAL A 140 2.76 -2.03 11.19
N LEU A 141 2.00 -2.28 12.26
CA LEU A 141 1.76 -1.27 13.30
C LEU A 141 3.03 -0.97 14.10
N ALA A 142 3.83 -1.99 14.43
CA ALA A 142 5.10 -1.80 15.11
C ALA A 142 6.07 -0.95 14.27
N TRP A 143 6.14 -1.23 12.96
CA TRP A 143 6.90 -0.42 12.01
C TRP A 143 6.37 1.02 11.97
N ALA A 144 5.05 1.22 11.83
CA ALA A 144 4.46 2.56 11.78
C ALA A 144 4.76 3.39 13.05
N ARG A 145 4.73 2.76 14.23
CA ARG A 145 5.08 3.39 15.52
C ARG A 145 6.54 3.75 15.63
N SER A 146 7.44 2.98 15.02
CA SER A 146 8.88 3.30 15.01
C SER A 146 9.25 4.54 14.18
N LEU A 147 8.32 5.03 13.36
CA LEU A 147 8.47 6.22 12.53
C LEU A 147 7.89 7.50 13.15
N SER A 148 7.14 7.34 14.25
CA SER A 148 6.48 8.43 14.99
C SER A 148 7.40 8.99 16.07
#